data_AF-M0MK99-F1
#
_entry.id   AF-M0MK99-F1
#
_cell.length_a   1.000
_cell.length_b   1.000
_cell.length_c   1.000
_cell.angle_alpha   90.00
_cell.angle_beta   90.00
_cell.angle_gamma   90.00
#
_symmetry.space_group_name_H-M   'P 1'
#
loop_
_entity.id
_entity.type
_entity.pdbx_description
1 polymer ?
#
loop_
_entity_poly.entity_id
_entity_poly.type
_entity_poly.pdbx_seq_one_letter_code
_entity_poly.pdbx_strand_id
1 'polypeptide(L)'
;MGAQGNNGAYALAPPAIEISTGTTVLWKWTGKGGNHDVVAQNSSFESELQSTEGATFEHTFDDTGTYKYYCTPHRAMGMKGGIVVK
;
A
#
# COMPACT_ATOMS: atom_id res chain seq x y z
N MET A 1 2.32 4.87 3.62
CA MET A 1 2.76 5.29 2.28
C MET A 1 3.80 6.38 2.40
N GLY A 2 4.92 6.29 1.67
CA GLY A 2 5.99 7.28 1.74
C GLY A 2 6.98 7.05 2.89
N ALA A 3 7.28 5.80 3.22
CA ALA A 3 8.32 5.44 4.18
C ALA A 3 9.72 5.48 3.53
N GLN A 4 10.76 5.55 4.35
CA GLN A 4 12.15 5.51 3.87
C GLN A 4 12.49 4.14 3.27
N GLY A 5 12.95 4.12 2.02
CA GLY A 5 13.38 2.94 1.27
C GLY A 5 13.42 3.24 -0.23
N ASN A 6 14.08 2.37 -1.01
CA ASN A 6 14.27 2.57 -2.45
C ASN A 6 14.90 3.94 -2.80
N ASN A 7 15.96 4.32 -2.08
CA ASN A 7 16.69 5.58 -2.24
C ASN A 7 15.87 6.86 -1.99
N GLY A 8 14.79 6.79 -1.20
CA GLY A 8 14.02 7.97 -0.80
C GLY A 8 12.82 7.61 0.06
N ALA A 9 11.77 8.42 0.02
CA ALA A 9 10.49 8.10 0.67
C ALA A 9 9.59 7.29 -0.27
N TYR A 10 10.14 6.23 -0.88
CA TYR A 10 9.50 5.42 -1.93
C TYR A 10 9.26 3.98 -1.46
N ALA A 11 8.91 3.82 -0.18
CA ALA A 11 8.62 2.52 0.42
C ALA A 11 7.34 2.49 1.24
N LEU A 12 6.94 1.27 1.58
CA LEU A 12 5.84 0.95 2.48
C LEU A 12 6.42 0.44 3.80
N ALA A 13 5.77 0.78 4.91
CA ALA A 13 6.18 0.33 6.23
C ALA A 13 4.94 -0.06 7.05
N PRO A 14 4.83 -1.33 7.49
CA PRO A 14 5.64 -2.46 7.02
C PRO A 14 5.41 -2.75 5.52
N PRO A 15 6.36 -3.39 4.81
CA PRO A 15 6.19 -3.75 3.40
C PRO A 15 5.27 -4.96 3.20
N ALA A 16 5.12 -5.81 4.21
CA ALA A 16 4.17 -6.91 4.20
C ALA A 16 3.58 -7.17 5.58
N ILE A 17 2.34 -7.64 5.61
CA ILE A 17 1.62 -8.03 6.83
C ILE A 17 0.86 -9.34 6.61
N GLU A 18 0.57 -10.02 7.72
CA GLU A 18 -0.35 -11.16 7.78
C GLU A 18 -1.53 -10.77 8.68
N ILE A 19 -2.75 -11.04 8.22
CA ILE A 19 -4.01 -10.66 8.87
C ILE A 19 -5.04 -11.79 8.76
N SER A 20 -6.11 -11.72 9.55
CA SER A 20 -7.27 -12.61 9.42
C SER A 20 -8.35 -12.02 8.51
N THR A 21 -9.20 -12.87 7.94
CA THR A 21 -10.39 -12.43 7.17
C THR A 21 -11.25 -11.46 7.97
N GLY A 22 -11.85 -10.47 7.30
CA GLY A 22 -12.62 -9.38 7.91
C GLY A 22 -11.77 -8.24 8.49
N THR A 23 -10.44 -8.31 8.39
CA THR A 23 -9.56 -7.22 8.84
C THR A 23 -9.58 -6.06 7.83
N THR A 24 -9.80 -4.85 8.33
CA THR A 24 -9.58 -3.61 7.57
C THR A 24 -8.12 -3.17 7.70
N VAL A 25 -7.46 -2.99 6.55
CA VAL A 25 -6.12 -2.40 6.48
C VAL A 25 -6.25 -0.92 6.11
N LEU A 26 -5.61 -0.07 6.90
CA LEU A 26 -5.54 1.38 6.67
C LEU A 26 -4.14 1.75 6.19
N TRP A 27 -4.04 2.33 5.00
CA TRP A 27 -2.84 2.98 4.52
C TRP A 27 -2.90 4.46 4.87
N LYS A 28 -1.84 4.97 5.52
CA LYS A 28 -1.68 6.39 5.87
C LYS A 28 -0.50 7.00 5.13
N TRP A 29 -0.68 8.19 4.56
CA TRP A 29 0.37 8.93 3.87
C TRP A 29 1.21 9.75 4.84
N THR A 30 2.53 9.70 4.66
CA THR A 30 3.49 10.51 5.43
C THR A 30 3.68 11.91 4.87
N GLY A 31 3.14 12.20 3.68
CA GLY A 31 3.41 13.42 2.93
C GLY A 31 4.80 13.49 2.26
N LYS A 32 5.59 12.41 2.34
CA LYS A 32 6.98 12.38 1.84
C LYS A 32 7.08 11.59 0.54
N GLY A 33 8.04 11.97 -0.31
CA GLY A 33 8.35 11.24 -1.55
C GLY A 33 7.37 11.51 -2.69
N GLY A 34 6.63 12.63 -2.62
CA GLY A 34 5.66 13.03 -3.64
C GLY A 34 4.38 12.20 -3.58
N ASN A 35 3.80 11.97 -4.76
CA ASN A 35 2.54 11.27 -4.94
C ASN A 35 2.70 9.76 -4.79
N HIS A 36 1.81 9.13 -4.01
CA HIS A 36 1.70 7.68 -3.92
C HIS A 36 0.24 7.23 -4.00
N ASP A 37 0.04 6.01 -4.47
CA ASP A 37 -1.23 5.28 -4.51
C ASP A 37 -1.01 3.84 -4.01
N VAL A 38 -2.13 3.15 -3.78
CA VAL A 38 -2.18 1.74 -3.44
C VAL A 38 -2.98 1.05 -4.54
N VAL A 39 -2.32 0.25 -5.38
CA VAL A 39 -3.00 -0.46 -6.49
C VAL A 39 -2.76 -1.96 -6.37
N ALA A 40 -3.84 -2.72 -6.21
CA ALA A 40 -3.77 -4.17 -6.22
C ALA A 40 -3.36 -4.68 -7.61
N GLN A 41 -2.47 -5.68 -7.65
CA GLN A 41 -1.97 -6.21 -8.92
C GLN A 41 -3.05 -6.90 -9.76
N ASN A 42 -4.09 -7.42 -9.10
CA ASN A 42 -5.27 -8.04 -9.71
C ASN A 42 -6.45 -7.06 -9.87
N SER A 43 -6.23 -5.76 -9.63
CA SER A 43 -7.27 -4.71 -9.71
C SER A 43 -8.45 -4.88 -8.73
N SER A 44 -8.28 -5.62 -7.62
CA SER A 44 -9.36 -5.79 -6.62
C SER A 44 -9.58 -4.57 -5.72
N PHE A 45 -8.58 -3.69 -5.59
CA PHE A 45 -8.69 -2.41 -4.88
C PHE A 45 -7.68 -1.41 -5.45
N GLU A 46 -8.05 -0.14 -5.41
CA GLU A 46 -7.16 0.97 -5.72
C GLU A 46 -7.51 2.21 -4.90
N SER A 47 -6.50 2.99 -4.54
CA SER A 47 -6.68 4.34 -3.99
C SER A 47 -6.48 5.38 -5.07
N GLU A 48 -6.97 6.60 -4.83
CA GLU A 48 -6.50 7.76 -5.58
C GLU A 48 -5.01 8.01 -5.33
N LEU A 49 -4.38 8.75 -6.24
CA LEU A 49 -3.02 9.23 -6.09
C LEU A 49 -2.99 10.42 -5.13
N GLN A 50 -2.23 10.31 -4.04
CA GLN A 50 -2.23 11.28 -2.95
C GLN A 50 -0.80 11.65 -2.52
N SER A 51 -0.57 12.91 -2.13
CA SER A 51 0.67 13.38 -1.50
C SER A 51 0.46 14.04 -0.14
N THR A 52 -0.78 14.17 0.31
CA THR A 52 -1.11 14.91 1.53
C THR A 52 -0.75 14.09 2.76
N GLU A 53 -0.02 14.69 3.69
CA GLU A 53 0.25 14.06 4.99
C GLU A 53 -1.07 13.80 5.72
N GLY A 54 -1.22 12.58 6.25
CA GLY A 54 -2.42 12.19 6.98
C GLY A 54 -3.58 11.72 6.10
N ALA A 55 -3.49 11.82 4.77
CA ALA A 55 -4.45 11.18 3.88
C ALA A 55 -4.49 9.66 4.12
N THR A 56 -5.66 9.06 3.93
CA THR A 56 -5.91 7.65 4.21
C THR A 56 -6.66 6.95 3.09
N PHE A 57 -6.40 5.65 2.97
CA PHE A 57 -7.18 4.71 2.16
C PHE A 57 -7.37 3.44 2.99
N GLU A 58 -8.54 2.81 2.92
CA GLU A 58 -8.85 1.58 3.66
C GLU A 58 -9.47 0.51 2.76
N HIS A 59 -9.20 -0.74 3.09
CA HIS A 59 -9.80 -1.90 2.43
C HIS A 59 -9.97 -3.04 3.42
N THR A 60 -11.16 -3.65 3.44
CA THR A 60 -11.45 -4.86 4.22
C THR A 60 -11.22 -6.09 3.36
N PHE A 61 -10.49 -7.06 3.91
CA PHE A 61 -10.15 -8.30 3.24
C PHE A 61 -11.01 -9.45 3.75
N ASP A 62 -12.04 -9.82 3.00
CA ASP A 62 -12.99 -10.86 3.41
C ASP A 62 -12.60 -12.28 2.95
N ASP A 63 -11.76 -12.38 1.91
CA ASP A 63 -11.32 -13.65 1.35
C ASP A 63 -9.87 -13.97 1.74
N THR A 64 -9.59 -15.26 2.00
CA THR A 64 -8.22 -15.74 2.21
C THR A 64 -7.40 -15.61 0.93
N GLY A 65 -6.09 -15.40 1.07
CA GLY A 65 -5.20 -15.33 -0.08
C GLY A 65 -3.98 -14.45 0.12
N THR A 66 -3.26 -14.20 -0.98
CA THR A 66 -2.12 -13.29 -1.01
C THR A 66 -2.43 -12.13 -1.96
N TYR A 67 -2.53 -10.93 -1.41
CA TYR A 67 -2.81 -9.71 -2.13
C TYR A 67 -1.51 -8.92 -2.31
N LYS A 68 -1.02 -8.88 -3.54
CA LYS A 68 0.14 -8.06 -3.93
C LYS A 68 -0.36 -6.72 -4.45
N TYR A 69 0.32 -5.66 -4.06
CA TYR A 69 -0.01 -4.31 -4.49
C TYR A 69 1.25 -3.48 -4.69
N TYR A 70 1.10 -2.34 -5.36
CA TYR A 70 2.21 -1.44 -5.66
C TYR A 70 1.75 0.01 -5.67
N CYS A 71 2.72 0.92 -5.64
CA CYS A 71 2.53 2.34 -5.94
C CYS A 71 2.87 2.56 -7.42
N THR A 72 1.93 3.04 -8.23
CA THR A 72 2.03 3.23 -9.68
C THR A 72 3.26 4.05 -10.09
N PRO A 73 3.49 5.29 -9.59
CA PRO A 73 4.65 6.08 -9.99
C PRO A 73 5.99 5.46 -9.56
N HIS A 74 5.99 4.64 -8.52
CA HIS A 74 7.22 4.11 -7.91
C HIS A 74 7.37 2.58 -8.06
N ARG A 75 6.57 1.95 -8.93
CA ARG A 75 6.56 0.49 -9.13
C ARG A 75 7.92 -0.03 -9.62
N ALA A 76 8.51 0.68 -10.58
CA ALA A 76 9.82 0.33 -11.15
C ALA A 76 10.96 0.47 -10.11
N MET A 77 10.79 1.33 -9.11
CA MET A 77 11.74 1.52 -8.01
C MET A 77 11.61 0.44 -6.92
N GLY A 78 10.61 -0.45 -7.03
CA GLY A 78 10.39 -1.52 -6.05
C GLY A 78 9.42 -1.17 -4.93
N MET A 79 8.64 -0.09 -5.06
CA MET A 79 7.59 0.25 -4.09
C MET A 79 6.39 -0.71 -4.24
N LYS A 80 6.52 -1.87 -3.61
CA LYS A 80 5.59 -3.00 -3.65
C LYS A 80 5.30 -3.46 -2.23
N GLY A 81 4.08 -3.94 -2.01
CA GLY A 81 3.66 -4.51 -0.74
C GLY A 81 2.90 -5.81 -0.90
N GLY A 82 2.73 -6.52 0.22
CA GLY A 82 2.00 -7.78 0.27
C GLY A 82 1.14 -7.90 1.51
N ILE A 83 -0.05 -8.48 1.36
CA ILE A 83 -0.93 -8.84 2.47
C ILE A 83 -1.25 -10.32 2.31
N VAL A 84 -1.02 -11.08 3.36
CA VAL A 84 -1.46 -12.48 3.46
C VAL A 84 -2.67 -12.52 4.38
N VAL A 85 -3.77 -13.11 3.90
CA VAL A 85 -5.04 -13.24 4.62
C VAL A 85 -5.29 -14.72 4.88
N LYS A 86 -5.50 -15.10 6.14
CA LYS A 86 -5.72 -16.49 6.57
C LYS A 86 -6.87 -16.63 7.55
#